data_AF-A0A832ZKQ4-F1
#
_entry.id   AF-A0A832ZKQ4-F1
#
_cell.length_a   1.000
_cell.length_b   1.000
_cell.length_c   1.000
_cell.angle_alpha   90.00
_cell.angle_beta   90.00
_cell.angle_gamma   90.00
#
_symmetry.space_group_name_H-M   'P 1'
#
loop_
_entity.id
_entity.type
_entity.pdbx_description
1 polymer ?
#
loop_
_entity_poly.entity_id
_entity_poly.type
_entity_poly.pdbx_seq_one_letter_code
_entity_poly.pdbx_strand_id
1 'polypeptide(L)' 'VKRTARKLLEMYPTEFTDDFETNKNLVKKYLDVKSKKLRNQIAGYITRLVKIRKRLEQ' A
#
# COMPACT_ATOMS: atom_id res chain seq x y z
N VAL A 1 6.11 9.59 -3.19
CA VAL A 1 5.79 8.15 -2.99
C VAL A 1 5.37 7.84 -1.55
N LYS A 2 6.28 7.90 -0.56
CA LYS A 2 6.01 7.49 0.83
C LYS A 2 4.89 8.27 1.53
N ARG A 3 4.75 9.57 1.23
CA ARG A 3 3.68 10.43 1.78
C ARG A 3 2.29 9.98 1.29
N THR A 4 2.15 9.70 0.00
CA THR A 4 0.91 9.21 -0.59
C THR A 4 0.54 7.83 -0.04
N ALA A 5 1.52 6.94 0.07
CA ALA A 5 1.30 5.61 0.64
C ALA A 5 0.84 5.67 2.11
N ARG A 6 1.43 6.55 2.94
CA ARG A 6 0.96 6.78 4.31
C ARG A 6 -0.47 7.30 4.35
N LYS A 7 -0.79 8.30 3.52
CA LYS A 7 -2.16 8.83 3.42
C LYS A 7 -3.18 7.77 3.03
N LEU A 8 -2.85 6.87 2.09
CA LEU A 8 -3.76 5.77 1.74
C LEU A 8 -3.97 4.81 2.89
N LEU A 9 -2.90 4.47 3.62
CA LEU A 9 -2.99 3.59 4.78
C LEU A 9 -3.84 4.22 5.90
N GLU A 10 -3.75 5.54 6.08
CA GLU A 10 -4.56 6.30 7.04
C GLU A 10 -6.04 6.35 6.64
N MET A 11 -6.34 6.49 5.35
CA MET A 11 -7.72 6.50 4.85
C MET A 11 -8.37 5.11 4.84
N TYR A 12 -7.60 4.07 4.54
CA TYR A 12 -8.10 2.69 4.37
C TYR A 12 -7.25 1.67 5.14
N PRO A 13 -7.21 1.72 6.48
CA PRO A 13 -6.31 0.89 7.27
C PRO A 13 -6.64 -0.62 7.21
N THR A 14 -7.89 -0.98 6.95
CA THR A 14 -8.38 -2.37 6.96
C THR A 14 -8.32 -3.05 5.59
N GLU A 15 -8.20 -2.29 4.50
CA GLU A 15 -8.22 -2.81 3.14
C GLU A 15 -6.86 -3.35 2.69
N PHE A 16 -5.76 -2.81 3.25
CA PHE A 16 -4.41 -3.20 2.86
C PHE A 16 -3.93 -4.42 3.63
N THR A 17 -3.42 -5.40 2.87
CA THR A 17 -2.96 -6.69 3.41
C THR A 17 -1.44 -6.84 3.26
N ASP A 18 -0.88 -7.97 3.67
CA ASP A 18 0.54 -8.30 3.47
C ASP A 18 0.85 -8.87 2.07
N ASP A 19 -0.15 -8.96 1.20
CA ASP A 19 -0.01 -9.39 -0.18
C ASP A 19 0.27 -8.21 -1.14
N PHE A 20 1.24 -8.39 -2.04
CA PHE A 20 1.64 -7.33 -2.97
C PHE A 20 0.63 -7.14 -4.11
N GLU A 21 0.08 -8.23 -4.65
CA GLU A 21 -0.76 -8.18 -5.85
C GLU A 21 -2.11 -7.54 -5.54
N THR A 22 -2.67 -7.89 -4.38
CA THR A 22 -3.87 -7.28 -3.81
C THR A 22 -3.66 -5.78 -3.61
N ASN A 23 -2.58 -5.38 -2.94
CA ASN A 23 -2.27 -3.97 -2.71
C ASN A 23 -2.02 -3.20 -4.01
N LYS A 24 -1.41 -3.82 -5.03
CA LYS A 24 -1.23 -3.19 -6.35
C LYS A 24 -2.56 -2.90 -7.03
N ASN A 25 -3.51 -3.82 -6.93
CA ASN A 25 -4.85 -3.65 -7.48
C ASN A 25 -5.65 -2.58 -6.71
N LEU A 26 -5.56 -2.56 -5.39
CA LEU A 26 -6.17 -1.51 -4.56
C LEU A 26 -5.58 -0.14 -4.89
N VAL A 27 -4.25 -0.01 -4.99
CA VAL A 27 -3.60 1.25 -5.39
C VAL A 27 -4.06 1.69 -6.78
N LYS A 28 -4.29 0.76 -7.72
CA LYS A 28 -4.83 1.10 -9.05
C LYS A 28 -6.29 1.58 -8.98
N LYS A 29 -7.10 1.03 -8.08
CA LYS A 29 -8.50 1.44 -7.87
C LYS A 29 -8.61 2.81 -7.18
N TYR A 30 -7.79 3.05 -6.16
CA TYR A 30 -7.86 4.26 -5.34
C TYR A 30 -7.05 5.44 -5.88
N LEU A 31 -6.05 5.19 -6.74
CA LEU A 31 -5.25 6.24 -7.36
C LEU A 31 -5.15 6.01 -8.87
N ASP A 32 -5.44 7.06 -9.64
CA ASP A 32 -5.10 7.12 -11.06
C ASP A 32 -3.59 7.34 -11.23
N VAL A 33 -2.80 6.28 -10.98
CA VAL A 33 -1.34 6.32 -11.18
C VAL A 33 -1.01 5.90 -12.62
N LYS A 34 -0.67 6.89 -13.45
CA LYS A 34 -0.27 6.69 -14.85
C LYS A 34 1.00 5.85 -15.01
N SER A 35 1.95 5.95 -14.06
CA SER A 35 3.22 5.21 -14.15
C SER A 35 3.21 3.88 -13.40
N LYS A 36 3.53 2.78 -14.11
CA LYS A 36 3.67 1.42 -13.54
C LYS A 36 4.72 1.37 -12.42
N LYS A 37 5.87 2.03 -12.61
CA LYS A 37 6.97 2.05 -11.63
C LYS A 37 6.52 2.69 -10.31
N LEU A 38 5.82 3.82 -10.39
CA LEU A 38 5.33 4.54 -9.22
C LEU A 38 4.28 3.71 -8.46
N ARG A 39 3.35 3.06 -9.18
CA ARG A 39 2.35 2.17 -8.59
C ARG A 39 2.99 1.03 -7.81
N ASN A 40 3.99 0.38 -8.40
CA ASN A 40 4.72 -0.72 -7.75
C ASN A 40 5.49 -0.25 -6.52
N GLN A 41 6.09 0.94 -6.55
CA GLN A 41 6.76 1.51 -5.39
C GLN A 41 5.79 1.86 -4.25
N ILE A 42 4.59 2.36 -4.57
CA ILE A 42 3.56 2.65 -3.56
C ILE A 42 3.07 1.35 -2.94
N ALA A 43 2.66 0.37 -3.75
CA ALA A 43 2.18 -0.93 -3.29
C ALA A 43 3.23 -1.65 -2.42
N GLY A 44 4.49 -1.67 -2.86
CA GLY A 44 5.57 -2.30 -2.09
C GLY A 44 5.85 -1.61 -0.75
N TYR A 45 5.74 -0.28 -0.70
CA TYR A 45 5.90 0.45 0.57
C TYR A 45 4.74 0.17 1.53
N ILE A 46 3.50 0.08 1.03
CA ILE A 46 2.33 -0.30 1.83
C ILE A 46 2.49 -1.70 2.40
N THR A 47 2.84 -2.70 1.58
CA THR A 47 3.06 -4.09 2.03
C THR A 47 4.13 -4.16 3.13
N ARG A 48 5.21 -3.38 3.00
CA ARG A 48 6.25 -3.30 4.04
C ARG A 48 5.70 -2.76 5.36
N LEU A 49 4.87 -1.71 5.32
CA LEU A 49 4.27 -1.13 6.53
C LEU A 49 3.31 -2.11 7.21
N VAL A 50 2.44 -2.78 6.44
CA VAL A 50 1.51 -3.78 6.97
C VAL A 50 2.26 -4.94 7.64
N LYS A 51 3.32 -5.46 7.00
CA LYS A 51 4.17 -6.50 7.60
C LYS A 51 4.83 -6.05 8.91
N ILE A 52 5.31 -4.81 8.98
CA ILE A 52 5.90 -4.27 10.21
C ILE A 52 4.84 -4.19 11.31
N ARG A 53 3.65 -3.66 10.99
CA ARG A 53 2.55 -3.54 11.96
C ARG A 53 2.09 -4.90 12.48
N LYS A 54 1.89 -5.88 11.59
CA LYS A 54 1.53 -7.26 11.95
C LYS A 54 2.57 -7.91 12.85
N ARG A 55 3.87 -7.63 12.65
CA ARG A 55 4.95 -8.11 13.53
C ARG A 55 4.95 -7.43 14.90
N LEU A 56 4.55 -6.16 14.99
CA LEU A 56 4.48 -5.43 16.26
C LEU A 56 3.26 -5.83 17.10
N GLU A 57 2.19 -6.27 16.44
CA GLU A 57 0.96 -6.77 17.06
C GLU A 57 1.06 -8.27 17.47
N GLN A 58 2.11 -8.97 17.02
CA GLN A 58 2.46 -10.34 17.42
C GLN A 58 3.41 -10.36 18.60
#